data_AF-A0A4Y7IYR4-F1
#
_entry.id   AF-A0A4Y7IYR4-F1
#
_cell.length_a   1.000
_cell.length_b   1.000
_cell.length_c   1.000
_cell.angle_alpha   90.00
_cell.angle_beta   90.00
_cell.angle_gamma   90.00
#
_symmetry.space_group_name_H-M   'P 1'
#
loop_
_entity.id
_entity.type
_entity.pdbx_description
1 polymer ?
#
loop_
_entity_poly.entity_id
_entity_poly.type
_entity_poly.pdbx_seq_one_letter_code
_entity_poly.pdbx_strand_id
1 'polypeptide(L)'
;MKTSRINHLFAALICISAFTEMVSAWQSVCAPGVDYIERNYHPIPGDKCGSCPTWCTSECKSIGLFMVQNDCRLVGADMDCQCCCAKEAPTGPAPPPSAPPFTEDSARDCPWNPQCEAKCKEVGRSSARSECWGSSRDFVAGSFTWYEQCCCGDVLPPPCCGCCPMDINIQVSVKSGGDVKVSTPSSSLPGLSL
;
A
#
# COMPACT_ATOMS: atom_id res chain seq x y z
N MET A 1 -59.08 -14.19 20.09
CA MET A 1 -57.93 -15.13 19.93
C MET A 1 -56.98 -14.81 18.75
N LYS A 2 -57.06 -13.65 18.07
CA LYS A 2 -56.18 -13.32 16.91
C LYS A 2 -54.90 -12.53 17.27
N THR A 3 -54.85 -11.89 18.43
CA THR A 3 -53.79 -10.93 18.79
C THR A 3 -52.46 -11.59 19.21
N SER A 4 -52.49 -12.83 19.72
CA SER A 4 -51.28 -13.49 20.24
C SER A 4 -50.28 -13.92 19.16
N ARG A 5 -50.75 -14.22 17.94
CA ARG A 5 -49.85 -14.65 16.84
C ARG A 5 -49.03 -13.50 16.24
N ILE A 6 -49.53 -12.28 16.33
CA ILE A 6 -48.86 -11.09 15.78
C ILE A 6 -47.63 -10.74 16.63
N ASN A 7 -47.73 -10.82 17.96
CA ASN A 7 -46.63 -10.50 18.87
C ASN A 7 -45.42 -11.44 18.70
N HIS A 8 -45.64 -12.71 18.37
CA HIS A 8 -44.54 -13.66 18.13
C HIS A 8 -43.75 -13.36 16.85
N LEU A 9 -44.41 -12.90 15.78
CA LEU A 9 -43.75 -12.56 14.53
C LEU A 9 -42.88 -11.30 14.68
N PHE A 10 -43.35 -10.31 15.42
CA PHE A 10 -42.55 -9.11 15.72
C PHE A 10 -41.32 -9.43 16.58
N ALA A 11 -41.46 -10.28 17.60
CA ALA A 11 -40.32 -10.70 18.42
C ALA A 11 -39.26 -11.46 17.59
N ALA A 12 -39.68 -12.37 16.71
CA ALA A 12 -38.77 -13.11 15.85
C ALA A 12 -38.03 -12.19 14.85
N LEU A 13 -38.72 -11.23 14.26
CA LEU A 13 -38.11 -10.24 13.33
C LEU A 13 -37.06 -9.38 14.02
N ILE A 14 -37.33 -8.90 15.23
CA ILE A 14 -36.38 -8.08 16.02
C ILE A 14 -35.13 -8.90 16.39
N CYS A 15 -35.31 -10.18 16.76
CA CYS A 15 -34.18 -11.05 17.01
C CYS A 15 -33.32 -11.24 15.76
N ILE A 16 -33.91 -11.52 14.60
CA ILE A 16 -33.17 -11.73 13.36
C ILE A 16 -32.41 -10.46 12.94
N SER A 17 -33.02 -9.28 13.05
CA SER A 17 -32.35 -8.02 12.70
C SER A 17 -31.13 -7.71 13.60
N ALA A 18 -31.22 -8.03 14.90
CA ALA A 18 -30.10 -7.84 15.82
C ALA A 18 -28.92 -8.77 15.51
N PHE A 19 -29.17 -9.96 14.96
CA PHE A 19 -28.09 -10.85 14.52
C PHE A 19 -27.49 -10.44 13.18
N THR A 20 -28.26 -9.82 12.28
CA THR A 20 -27.73 -9.38 10.96
C THR A 20 -26.76 -8.21 11.04
N GLU A 21 -26.90 -7.32 12.02
CA GLU A 21 -25.99 -6.17 12.17
C GLU A 21 -24.63 -6.56 12.78
N MET A 22 -24.57 -7.62 13.59
CA MET A 22 -23.29 -8.11 14.14
C MET A 22 -22.41 -8.80 13.09
N VAL A 23 -22.97 -9.16 11.93
CA VAL A 23 -22.21 -9.74 10.81
C VAL A 23 -21.51 -8.65 9.98
N SER A 24 -21.87 -7.37 10.15
CA SER A 24 -21.37 -6.27 9.33
C SER A 24 -20.07 -5.64 9.83
N ALA A 25 -19.60 -5.97 11.05
CA ALA A 25 -18.31 -5.50 11.56
C ALA A 25 -17.11 -6.32 11.02
N TRP A 26 -17.37 -7.42 10.31
CA TRP A 26 -16.38 -8.23 9.62
C TRP A 26 -16.23 -7.78 8.17
N GLN A 27 -16.26 -6.45 7.95
CA GLN A 27 -15.93 -5.89 6.63
C GLN A 27 -14.55 -6.42 6.27
N SER A 28 -14.57 -7.29 5.27
CA SER A 28 -13.63 -8.40 5.13
C SER A 28 -12.19 -7.91 5.05
N VAL A 29 -11.40 -8.20 6.10
CA VAL A 29 -9.97 -7.91 6.14
C VAL A 29 -9.26 -8.53 4.92
N CYS A 30 -9.78 -9.66 4.43
CA CYS A 30 -9.32 -10.34 3.23
C CYS A 30 -10.29 -10.15 2.05
N ALA A 31 -9.79 -10.31 0.82
CA ALA A 31 -10.63 -10.30 -0.37
C ALA A 31 -11.66 -11.45 -0.38
N PRO A 32 -12.79 -11.32 -1.11
CA PRO A 32 -13.76 -12.42 -1.25
C PRO A 32 -13.11 -13.71 -1.76
N GLY A 33 -13.40 -14.84 -1.11
CA GLY A 33 -12.82 -16.15 -1.46
C GLY A 33 -11.46 -16.44 -0.82
N VAL A 34 -10.99 -15.57 0.07
CA VAL A 34 -9.75 -15.73 0.85
C VAL A 34 -10.12 -16.00 2.31
N ASP A 35 -9.48 -17.00 2.91
CA ASP A 35 -9.73 -17.41 4.29
C ASP A 35 -8.96 -16.51 5.27
N TYR A 36 -9.62 -16.06 6.33
CA TYR A 36 -9.05 -15.21 7.38
C TYR A 36 -8.64 -16.06 8.60
N ILE A 37 -7.42 -15.85 9.09
CA ILE A 37 -6.89 -16.49 10.31
C ILE A 37 -6.32 -15.41 11.21
N GLU A 38 -6.64 -15.47 12.51
CA GLU A 38 -6.19 -14.52 13.51
C GLU A 38 -5.49 -15.23 14.67
N ARG A 39 -4.46 -14.61 15.23
CA ARG A 39 -3.85 -15.04 16.49
C ARG A 39 -3.41 -13.89 17.34
N ASN A 40 -4.01 -13.87 18.53
CA ASN A 40 -3.58 -13.04 19.64
C ASN A 40 -2.44 -13.75 20.41
N TYR A 41 -1.27 -13.11 20.46
CA TYR A 41 -0.11 -13.54 21.23
C TYR A 41 -0.10 -12.88 22.61
N HIS A 42 -0.03 -13.73 23.65
CA HIS A 42 0.27 -13.32 25.01
C HIS A 42 1.29 -14.28 25.66
N PRO A 43 2.45 -13.80 26.14
CA PRO A 43 2.97 -12.43 26.03
C PRO A 43 3.48 -12.09 24.61
N ILE A 44 3.61 -10.79 24.30
CA ILE A 44 4.19 -10.32 23.02
C ILE A 44 5.63 -10.85 22.88
N PRO A 45 5.97 -11.53 21.76
CA PRO A 45 7.35 -11.90 21.45
C PRO A 45 8.28 -10.69 21.43
N GLY A 46 9.54 -10.85 21.84
CA GLY A 46 10.50 -9.74 21.88
C GLY A 46 10.72 -9.06 20.51
N ASP A 47 10.44 -9.77 19.42
CA ASP A 47 10.51 -9.32 18.04
C ASP A 47 9.25 -8.63 17.51
N LYS A 48 8.24 -8.36 18.36
CA LYS A 48 6.97 -7.72 17.97
C LYS A 48 6.38 -8.39 16.72
N CYS A 49 5.94 -7.60 15.74
CA CYS A 49 5.38 -8.06 14.46
C CYS A 49 6.33 -8.88 13.58
N GLY A 50 7.61 -9.01 13.93
CA GLY A 50 8.59 -9.77 13.15
C GLY A 50 8.21 -11.25 12.96
N SER A 51 7.50 -11.83 13.93
CA SER A 51 7.08 -13.23 13.89
C SER A 51 5.80 -13.48 13.07
N CYS A 52 4.97 -12.46 12.82
CA CYS A 52 3.67 -12.65 12.15
C CYS A 52 3.79 -13.25 10.74
N PRO A 53 4.70 -12.81 9.85
CA PRO A 53 4.80 -13.36 8.51
C PRO A 53 5.15 -14.85 8.49
N THR A 54 6.09 -15.27 9.36
CA THR A 54 6.50 -16.68 9.47
C THR A 54 5.37 -17.54 10.03
N TRP A 55 4.67 -17.04 11.06
CA TRP A 55 3.52 -17.73 11.63
C TRP A 55 2.37 -17.85 10.62
N CYS A 56 1.97 -16.75 9.97
CA CYS A 56 0.93 -16.74 8.94
C CYS A 56 1.26 -17.70 7.78
N THR A 57 2.52 -17.72 7.32
CA THR A 57 2.95 -18.63 6.27
C THR A 57 2.81 -20.09 6.72
N SER A 58 3.21 -20.40 7.95
CA SER A 58 3.09 -21.75 8.51
C SER A 58 1.63 -22.18 8.66
N GLU A 59 0.75 -21.31 9.13
CA GLU A 59 -0.67 -21.64 9.32
C GLU A 59 -1.43 -21.76 8.01
N CYS A 60 -1.27 -20.84 7.07
CA CYS A 60 -1.89 -21.01 5.75
C CYS A 60 -1.44 -22.34 5.12
N LYS A 61 -0.15 -22.68 5.26
CA LYS A 61 0.39 -23.94 4.74
C LYS A 61 -0.15 -25.18 5.46
N SER A 62 -0.46 -25.09 6.76
CA SER A 62 -1.01 -26.20 7.56
C SER A 62 -2.39 -26.64 7.04
N ILE A 63 -3.15 -25.69 6.48
CA ILE A 63 -4.47 -25.92 5.86
C ILE A 63 -4.42 -26.05 4.32
N GLY A 64 -3.22 -26.16 3.74
CA GLY A 64 -3.04 -26.33 2.29
C GLY A 64 -3.34 -25.08 1.46
N LEU A 65 -3.23 -23.90 2.06
CA LEU A 65 -3.39 -22.60 1.40
C LEU A 65 -2.04 -21.82 1.37
N PHE A 66 -2.00 -20.75 0.57
CA PHE A 66 -0.88 -19.83 0.47
C PHE A 66 -1.20 -18.53 1.21
N MET A 67 -0.22 -17.99 1.93
CA MET A 67 -0.35 -16.65 2.53
C MET A 67 -0.33 -15.59 1.44
N VAL A 68 -1.42 -14.82 1.32
CA VAL A 68 -1.56 -13.72 0.36
C VAL A 68 -1.28 -12.38 1.02
N GLN A 69 -1.71 -12.22 2.27
CA GLN A 69 -1.54 -11.01 3.03
C GLN A 69 -1.35 -11.33 4.51
N ASN A 70 -0.57 -10.50 5.20
CA ASN A 70 -0.51 -10.49 6.64
C ASN A 70 -0.61 -9.03 7.12
N ASP A 71 -1.29 -8.83 8.24
CA ASP A 71 -1.34 -7.58 8.99
C ASP A 71 -0.94 -7.87 10.44
N CYS A 72 -0.34 -6.89 11.11
CA CYS A 72 0.05 -7.02 12.51
C CYS A 72 -0.39 -5.79 13.28
N ARG A 73 -1.12 -6.01 14.37
CA ARG A 73 -1.65 -4.97 15.24
C ARG A 73 -1.19 -5.18 16.66
N LEU A 74 -0.77 -4.10 17.31
CA LEU A 74 -0.47 -4.11 18.73
C LEU A 74 -1.70 -3.58 19.48
N VAL A 75 -2.33 -4.44 20.28
CA VAL A 75 -3.53 -4.11 21.05
C VAL A 75 -3.16 -4.11 22.53
N GLY A 76 -2.67 -2.98 23.03
CA GLY A 76 -2.19 -2.86 24.40
C GLY A 76 -0.91 -3.66 24.64
N ALA A 77 -1.00 -4.70 25.47
CA ALA A 77 0.09 -5.64 25.77
C ALA A 77 -0.02 -6.94 24.97
N ASP A 78 -0.96 -7.02 24.03
CA ASP A 78 -1.15 -8.10 23.07
C ASP A 78 -0.59 -7.74 21.70
N MET A 79 -0.21 -8.76 20.95
CA MET A 79 0.02 -8.66 19.51
C MET A 79 -0.98 -9.54 18.79
N ASP A 80 -1.67 -8.95 17.82
CA ASP A 80 -2.61 -9.63 16.95
C ASP A 80 -2.02 -9.77 15.55
N CYS A 81 -1.79 -11.01 15.12
CA CYS A 81 -1.41 -11.33 13.76
C CYS A 81 -2.65 -11.74 12.97
N GLN A 82 -2.89 -11.05 11.86
CA GLN A 82 -4.01 -11.33 10.95
C GLN A 82 -3.46 -11.84 9.63
N CYS A 83 -3.93 -12.99 9.16
CA CYS A 83 -3.47 -13.64 7.94
C CYS A 83 -4.64 -13.82 6.97
N CYS A 84 -4.36 -13.60 5.69
CA CYS A 84 -5.24 -13.94 4.59
C CYS A 84 -4.62 -15.07 3.77
N CYS A 85 -5.31 -16.21 3.68
CA CYS A 85 -4.86 -17.42 3.02
C CYS A 85 -5.73 -17.74 1.78
N ALA A 86 -5.13 -18.05 0.64
CA ALA A 86 -5.84 -18.41 -0.58
C ALA A 86 -5.37 -19.75 -1.17
N LYS A 87 -6.24 -20.39 -1.98
CA LYS A 87 -5.94 -21.67 -2.63
C LYS A 87 -4.89 -21.56 -3.73
N GLU A 88 -4.87 -20.42 -4.40
CA GLU A 88 -3.90 -20.13 -5.44
C GLU A 88 -2.71 -19.42 -4.81
N ALA A 89 -1.50 -19.83 -5.20
CA ALA A 89 -0.32 -19.06 -4.85
C ALA A 89 -0.52 -17.63 -5.37
N PRO A 90 -0.01 -16.61 -4.66
CA PRO A 90 -0.02 -15.26 -5.19
C PRO A 90 0.64 -15.29 -6.56
N THR A 91 -0.16 -15.24 -7.62
CA THR A 91 0.25 -14.92 -8.99
C THR A 91 0.52 -13.43 -9.00
N GLY A 92 1.46 -13.01 -8.15
CA GLY A 92 2.10 -11.74 -8.34
C GLY A 92 2.67 -11.74 -9.76
N PRO A 93 2.55 -10.64 -10.51
CA PRO A 93 3.29 -10.50 -11.74
C PRO A 93 4.75 -10.84 -11.46
N ALA A 94 5.40 -11.57 -12.38
CA ALA A 94 6.81 -11.89 -12.24
C ALA A 94 7.54 -10.60 -11.84
N PRO A 95 8.43 -10.63 -10.82
CA PRO A 95 9.16 -9.44 -10.42
C PRO A 95 9.76 -8.84 -11.69
N PRO A 96 9.49 -7.56 -11.99
CA PRO A 96 9.94 -6.97 -13.24
C PRO A 96 11.45 -7.17 -13.35
N PRO A 97 11.99 -7.42 -14.56
CA PRO A 97 13.44 -7.55 -14.74
C PRO A 97 14.09 -6.36 -14.05
N SER A 98 14.96 -6.63 -13.07
CA SER A 98 15.63 -5.60 -12.31
C SER A 98 16.38 -4.70 -13.29
N ALA A 99 15.87 -3.49 -13.49
CA ALA A 99 16.54 -2.50 -14.31
C ALA A 99 17.94 -2.23 -13.71
N PRO A 100 18.96 -2.00 -14.54
CA PRO A 100 20.30 -1.74 -14.05
C PRO A 100 20.31 -0.54 -13.06
N PRO A 101 21.15 -0.59 -12.02
CA PRO A 101 21.30 0.50 -11.06
C PRO A 101 21.69 1.79 -11.80
N PHE A 102 21.05 2.89 -11.43
CA PHE A 102 21.21 4.18 -12.06
C PHE A 102 22.49 4.86 -11.56
N THR A 103 23.08 5.70 -12.41
CA THR A 103 24.22 6.54 -12.05
C THR A 103 23.80 7.73 -11.18
N GLU A 104 24.64 8.08 -10.22
CA GLU A 104 24.39 9.01 -9.11
C GLU A 104 24.00 10.45 -9.55
N ASP A 105 24.37 10.85 -10.77
CA ASP A 105 24.30 12.24 -11.25
C ASP A 105 22.91 12.72 -11.69
N SER A 106 21.90 11.84 -11.79
CA SER A 106 20.57 12.18 -12.35
C SER A 106 19.48 12.44 -11.30
N ALA A 107 19.78 12.32 -10.01
CA ALA A 107 18.77 12.27 -8.94
C ALA A 107 18.21 13.63 -8.49
N ARG A 108 18.85 14.75 -8.86
CA ARG A 108 18.42 16.08 -8.36
C ARG A 108 17.29 16.71 -9.17
N ASP A 109 17.03 16.19 -10.36
CA ASP A 109 16.13 16.83 -11.32
C ASP A 109 14.82 16.09 -11.54
N CYS A 110 14.34 15.24 -10.62
CA CYS A 110 13.02 14.62 -10.83
C CYS A 110 11.91 15.65 -11.16
N PRO A 111 11.85 16.82 -10.49
CA PRO A 111 10.90 17.89 -10.88
C PRO A 111 11.22 18.61 -12.19
N TRP A 112 12.48 18.63 -12.64
CA TRP A 112 12.97 19.49 -13.72
C TRP A 112 13.34 18.73 -15.00
N ASN A 113 13.63 17.44 -14.90
CA ASN A 113 14.09 16.55 -15.95
C ASN A 113 13.62 15.10 -15.69
N PRO A 114 12.28 14.85 -15.69
CA PRO A 114 11.73 13.52 -15.49
C PRO A 114 12.27 12.53 -16.53
N GLN A 115 12.74 11.37 -16.08
CA GLN A 115 13.39 10.37 -16.93
C GLN A 115 12.40 9.34 -17.46
N CYS A 116 11.16 9.29 -16.93
CA CYS A 116 10.20 8.26 -17.29
C CYS A 116 9.90 8.18 -18.79
N GLU A 117 9.81 9.31 -19.49
CA GLU A 117 9.48 9.29 -20.91
C GLU A 117 10.59 8.65 -21.76
N ALA A 118 11.85 9.04 -21.51
CA ALA A 118 13.00 8.45 -22.19
C ALA A 118 13.09 6.94 -21.92
N LYS A 119 12.92 6.52 -20.66
CA LYS A 119 13.03 5.12 -20.26
C LYS A 119 11.88 4.25 -20.74
N CYS A 120 10.64 4.74 -20.69
CA CYS A 120 9.53 4.01 -21.29
C CYS A 120 9.76 3.81 -22.79
N LYS A 121 10.32 4.81 -23.48
CA LYS A 121 10.62 4.73 -24.90
C LYS A 121 11.71 3.71 -25.23
N GLU A 122 12.73 3.56 -24.38
CA GLU A 122 13.77 2.52 -24.52
C GLU A 122 13.18 1.10 -24.55
N VAL A 123 12.10 0.86 -23.80
CA VAL A 123 11.38 -0.43 -23.80
C VAL A 123 10.23 -0.48 -24.80
N GLY A 124 10.14 0.49 -25.72
CA GLY A 124 9.11 0.53 -26.77
C GLY A 124 7.72 0.95 -26.26
N ARG A 125 7.64 1.64 -25.12
CA ARG A 125 6.41 2.07 -24.47
C ARG A 125 6.32 3.59 -24.33
N SER A 126 5.12 4.10 -24.04
CA SER A 126 4.88 5.50 -23.70
C SER A 126 4.79 5.66 -22.18
N SER A 127 5.30 6.79 -21.66
CA SER A 127 5.08 7.16 -20.26
C SER A 127 3.62 7.56 -20.05
N ALA A 128 2.91 6.84 -19.19
CA ALA A 128 1.54 7.12 -18.82
C ALA A 128 1.45 8.02 -17.57
N ARG A 129 2.42 7.88 -16.65
CA ARG A 129 2.50 8.66 -15.42
C ARG A 129 3.93 8.61 -14.86
N SER A 130 4.39 9.72 -14.30
CA SER A 130 5.58 9.79 -13.46
C SER A 130 5.21 10.40 -12.10
N GLU A 131 5.78 9.85 -11.02
CA GLU A 131 5.67 10.43 -9.69
C GLU A 131 7.05 10.55 -9.03
N CYS A 132 7.34 11.72 -8.48
CA CYS A 132 8.57 12.01 -7.77
C CYS A 132 8.35 11.98 -6.27
N TRP A 133 9.13 11.17 -5.56
CA TRP A 133 9.09 11.03 -4.11
C TRP A 133 10.43 11.42 -3.51
N GLY A 134 10.42 12.32 -2.51
CA GLY A 134 11.62 12.66 -1.75
C GLY A 134 11.65 11.90 -0.41
N SER A 135 12.71 11.14 -0.15
CA SER A 135 12.97 10.56 1.17
C SER A 135 14.00 11.38 1.94
N SER A 136 13.70 11.63 3.20
CA SER A 136 14.49 12.46 4.12
C SER A 136 15.01 11.67 5.32
N ARG A 137 15.07 10.34 5.22
CA ARG A 137 15.40 9.46 6.37
C ARG A 137 16.83 9.63 6.89
N ASP A 138 17.75 10.18 6.09
CA ASP A 138 19.16 10.39 6.45
C ASP A 138 19.49 11.89 6.61
N PHE A 139 18.83 12.55 7.57
CA PHE A 139 18.91 14.01 7.80
C PHE A 139 20.27 14.49 8.38
N VAL A 140 21.40 13.97 7.90
CA VAL A 140 22.73 14.32 8.42
C VAL A 140 23.37 15.48 7.65
N ALA A 141 22.87 15.85 6.46
CA ALA A 141 23.52 16.90 5.65
C ALA A 141 22.59 17.68 4.69
N GLY A 142 21.27 17.70 4.93
CA GLY A 142 20.33 18.40 4.03
C GLY A 142 20.21 17.78 2.62
N SER A 143 20.71 16.55 2.42
CA SER A 143 20.54 15.79 1.19
C SER A 143 19.19 15.08 1.19
N PHE A 144 18.37 15.33 0.17
CA PHE A 144 17.19 14.53 -0.12
C PHE A 144 17.54 13.45 -1.14
N THR A 145 17.00 12.26 -0.93
CA THR A 145 17.05 11.20 -1.94
C THR A 145 15.75 11.24 -2.71
N TRP A 146 15.80 11.49 -4.01
CA TRP A 146 14.62 11.49 -4.87
C TRP A 146 14.48 10.14 -5.57
N TYR A 147 13.22 9.73 -5.72
CA TYR A 147 12.81 8.51 -6.40
C TYR A 147 11.80 8.92 -7.46
N GLU A 148 11.96 8.45 -8.69
CA GLU A 148 10.97 8.59 -9.74
C GLU A 148 10.31 7.23 -9.96
N GLN A 149 8.98 7.18 -9.86
CA GLN A 149 8.18 6.02 -10.20
C GLN A 149 7.55 6.23 -11.57
N CYS A 150 7.84 5.33 -12.50
CA CYS A 150 7.36 5.39 -13.88
C CYS A 150 6.30 4.34 -14.17
N CYS A 151 5.19 4.76 -14.77
CA CYS A 151 4.20 3.86 -15.36
C CYS A 151 4.34 3.89 -16.88
N CYS A 152 4.76 2.79 -17.50
CA CYS A 152 4.90 2.66 -18.95
C CYS A 152 3.77 1.81 -19.55
N GLY A 153 3.13 2.28 -20.62
CA GLY A 153 2.05 1.57 -21.33
C GLY A 153 2.20 1.60 -22.86
N ASP A 154 1.51 0.70 -23.54
CA ASP A 154 1.59 0.54 -25.00
C ASP A 154 0.67 1.52 -25.77
N VAL A 155 -0.15 2.32 -25.07
CA VAL A 155 -1.19 3.18 -25.67
C VAL A 155 -1.06 4.62 -25.14
N LEU A 156 -1.03 5.61 -26.04
CA LEU A 156 -1.24 7.02 -25.71
C LEU A 156 -2.61 7.18 -25.02
N PRO A 157 -2.67 7.57 -23.74
CA PRO A 157 -3.94 7.50 -23.03
C PRO A 157 -4.93 8.57 -23.52
N PRO A 158 -6.23 8.24 -23.67
CA PRO A 158 -7.29 9.22 -23.51
C PRO A 158 -7.19 9.86 -22.11
N PRO A 159 -7.66 11.10 -21.90
CA PRO A 159 -7.54 11.81 -20.62
C PRO A 159 -8.06 10.97 -19.44
N CYS A 160 -7.16 10.69 -18.50
CA CYS A 160 -7.28 9.63 -17.51
C CYS A 160 -8.37 9.89 -16.44
N CYS A 161 -9.28 8.94 -16.26
CA CYS A 161 -9.96 8.70 -15.00
C CYS A 161 -9.04 7.87 -14.08
N GLY A 162 -8.98 8.22 -12.80
CA GLY A 162 -7.99 7.72 -11.84
C GLY A 162 -7.89 6.19 -11.73
N CYS A 163 -6.67 5.75 -11.42
CA CYS A 163 -6.25 4.37 -11.15
C CYS A 163 -6.00 3.51 -12.40
N CYS A 164 -4.83 3.70 -13.03
CA CYS A 164 -4.26 2.66 -13.88
C CYS A 164 -4.02 1.39 -13.03
N PRO A 165 -4.43 0.20 -13.50
CA PRO A 165 -3.94 -1.05 -12.94
C PRO A 165 -2.42 -1.10 -13.12
N MET A 166 -1.70 -1.31 -12.01
CA MET A 166 -0.24 -1.26 -11.95
C MET A 166 0.36 -2.54 -12.50
N ASP A 167 0.60 -2.63 -13.81
CA ASP A 167 1.26 -3.82 -14.38
C ASP A 167 2.80 -3.78 -14.25
N ILE A 168 3.41 -2.62 -13.99
CA ILE A 168 4.87 -2.49 -13.80
C ILE A 168 5.18 -1.38 -12.79
N ASN A 169 5.78 -1.76 -11.66
CA ASN A 169 6.33 -0.83 -10.67
C ASN A 169 7.86 -0.79 -10.81
N ILE A 170 8.40 0.25 -11.44
CA ILE A 170 9.84 0.51 -11.48
C ILE A 170 10.17 1.43 -10.30
N GLN A 171 10.84 0.89 -9.27
CA GLN A 171 11.42 1.70 -8.20
C GLN A 171 12.87 2.04 -8.52
N VAL A 172 13.18 3.33 -8.58
CA VAL A 172 14.50 3.85 -8.87
C VAL A 172 15.06 4.50 -7.61
N SER A 173 16.11 3.93 -7.03
CA SER A 173 16.80 4.48 -5.85
C SER A 173 18.13 5.08 -6.27
N VAL A 174 18.34 6.38 -6.01
CA VAL A 174 19.60 7.06 -6.34
C VAL A 174 20.03 7.95 -5.18
N LYS A 175 21.22 7.68 -4.63
CA LYS A 175 21.84 8.50 -3.57
C LYS A 175 22.35 9.80 -4.20
N SER A 176 22.23 10.94 -3.54
CA SER A 176 22.79 12.21 -4.06
C SER A 176 23.90 12.70 -3.12
N GLY A 177 25.15 12.61 -3.56
CA GLY A 177 26.27 13.30 -2.94
C GLY A 177 26.32 14.78 -3.36
N GLY A 178 25.95 15.68 -2.44
CA GLY A 178 26.43 17.07 -2.47
C GLY A 178 25.42 18.14 -2.03
N ASP A 179 25.97 19.22 -1.48
CA ASP A 179 25.28 20.34 -0.86
C ASP A 179 24.32 21.07 -1.81
N VAL A 180 23.07 21.25 -1.38
CA VAL A 180 22.07 22.09 -2.05
C VAL A 180 21.88 23.35 -1.22
N LYS A 181 22.30 24.50 -1.76
CA LYS A 181 21.98 25.81 -1.18
C LYS A 181 20.57 26.22 -1.61
N VAL A 182 19.60 26.00 -0.74
CA VAL A 182 18.20 26.41 -0.95
C VAL A 182 18.12 27.94 -0.86
N SER A 183 17.85 28.61 -1.98
CA SER A 183 17.50 30.03 -2.00
C SER A 183 15.98 30.16 -1.99
N THR A 184 15.41 30.51 -0.85
CA THR A 184 13.98 30.83 -0.73
C THR A 184 13.70 32.19 -1.36
N PRO A 185 12.71 32.34 -2.25
CA PRO A 185 12.27 33.65 -2.70
C PRO A 185 11.51 34.36 -1.58
N SER A 186 12.09 35.43 -1.03
CA SER A 186 11.40 36.34 -0.12
C SER A 186 10.38 37.17 -0.91
N SER A 187 9.10 36.79 -0.84
CA SER A 187 7.98 37.62 -1.29
C SER A 187 7.68 38.68 -0.22
N SER A 188 8.26 39.87 -0.36
CA SER A 188 7.84 41.05 0.38
C SER A 188 6.54 41.60 -0.22
N LEU A 189 5.41 41.47 0.50
CA LEU A 189 4.17 42.17 0.19
C LEU A 189 4.28 43.66 0.57
N PRO A 190 3.90 44.61 -0.30
CA PRO A 190 3.86 46.02 0.06
C PRO A 190 2.51 46.40 0.67
N GLY A 191 2.56 47.04 1.84
CA GLY A 191 1.75 48.20 2.22
C GLY A 191 0.24 48.02 2.42
N LEU A 192 -0.17 47.81 3.68
CA LEU A 192 -1.45 48.31 4.19
C LEU A 192 -1.17 49.51 5.10
N SER A 193 -1.53 50.70 4.64
CA SER A 193 -1.60 51.91 5.48
C SER A 193 -2.99 51.99 6.11
N LEU A 194 -3.02 52.23 7.42
CA LEU A 194 -4.22 52.62 8.19
C LEU A 194 -4.58 54.08 7.95
#